data_AF-A0A2X1RNG9-F1
#
_entry.id   AF-A0A2X1RNG9-F1
#
_cell.length_a   1.000
_cell.length_b   1.000
_cell.length_c   1.000
_cell.angle_alpha   90.00
_cell.angle_beta   90.00
_cell.angle_gamma   90.00
#
_symmetry.space_group_name_H-M   'P 1'
#
loop_
_entity.id
_entity.type
_entity.pdbx_description
1 polymer ?
#
loop_
_entity_poly.entity_id
_entity_poly.type
_entity_poly.pdbx_seq_one_letter_code
_entity_poly.pdbx_strand_id
1 'polypeptide(L)'
;MTNLTQSQPNPNMTFHRIFDIGPRIQSLAFTSDEVKAYVLHFIAKIKTKIGSNCQLSAFPQRVFTQSSWKVHAKGDKGEVHLLFNISGRFQLPVFSSENWPARLNVELTDHVDAYWLIQYLLWKLAAIWESPADLSPVFWG
;
A
#
# COMPACT_ATOMS: atom_id res chain seq x y z
N MET A 1 27.81 -4.67 -18.73
CA MET A 1 27.54 -3.96 -17.46
C MET A 1 26.79 -2.68 -17.78
N THR A 2 25.47 -2.70 -17.71
CA THR A 2 24.64 -1.51 -17.89
C THR A 2 24.34 -0.93 -16.52
N ASN A 3 24.87 0.26 -16.26
CA ASN A 3 24.61 1.03 -15.06
C ASN A 3 23.12 1.40 -15.01
N LEU A 4 22.36 0.69 -14.19
CA LEU A 4 21.04 1.14 -13.73
C LEU A 4 21.27 2.25 -12.71
N THR A 5 21.37 3.49 -13.18
CA THR A 5 21.15 4.66 -12.34
C THR A 5 19.79 4.48 -11.66
N GLN A 6 19.79 4.51 -10.32
CA GLN A 6 18.60 4.63 -9.50
C GLN A 6 17.95 5.99 -9.80
N SER A 7 17.27 6.12 -10.94
CA SER A 7 16.34 7.21 -11.17
C SER A 7 15.24 7.07 -10.12
N GLN A 8 15.12 8.08 -9.26
CA GLN A 8 13.93 8.19 -8.44
C GLN A 8 12.72 8.16 -9.38
N PRO A 9 11.73 7.30 -9.12
CA PRO A 9 10.55 7.21 -9.98
C PRO A 9 9.87 8.58 -10.05
N ASN A 10 9.45 8.98 -11.25
CA ASN A 10 8.89 10.30 -11.51
C ASN A 10 7.67 10.56 -10.59
N PRO A 11 7.65 11.69 -9.85
CA PRO A 11 6.62 11.98 -8.84
C PRO A 11 5.20 12.08 -9.39
N ASN A 12 5.02 12.24 -10.71
CA ASN A 12 3.71 12.32 -11.37
C ASN A 12 3.32 11.03 -12.11
N MET A 13 3.99 9.90 -11.84
CA MET A 13 3.66 8.64 -12.49
C MET A 13 2.28 8.16 -12.06
N THR A 14 1.42 8.06 -13.07
CA THR A 14 0.07 7.52 -12.94
C THR A 14 -0.01 6.28 -13.80
N PHE A 15 -0.47 5.18 -13.24
CA PHE A 15 -0.72 3.94 -13.98
C PHE A 15 -2.19 3.59 -13.95
N HIS A 16 -2.65 2.81 -14.93
CA HIS A 16 -4.03 2.35 -14.94
C HIS A 16 -4.33 1.29 -13.89
N ARG A 17 -3.37 0.38 -13.60
CA ARG A 17 -3.51 -0.75 -12.66
C ARG A 17 -2.18 -1.16 -12.06
N ILE A 18 -2.22 -1.78 -10.88
CA ILE A 18 -1.02 -2.36 -10.24
C ILE A 18 -0.82 -3.80 -10.70
N PHE A 19 -1.90 -4.59 -10.66
CA PHE A 19 -1.83 -6.02 -10.91
C PHE A 19 -2.65 -6.43 -12.14
N ASP A 20 -2.09 -7.36 -12.91
CA ASP A 20 -2.85 -8.16 -13.88
C ASP A 20 -3.31 -9.44 -13.19
N ILE A 21 -4.62 -9.69 -13.30
CA ILE A 21 -5.27 -10.86 -12.72
C ILE A 21 -5.84 -11.66 -13.87
N GLY A 22 -5.09 -12.68 -14.29
CA GLY A 22 -5.61 -13.66 -15.22
C GLY A 22 -6.69 -14.54 -14.57
N PRO A 23 -7.31 -15.46 -15.35
CA PRO A 23 -8.45 -16.27 -14.91
C PRO A 23 -8.15 -17.27 -13.77
N ARG A 24 -6.90 -17.34 -13.29
CA ARG A 24 -6.47 -18.20 -12.19
C ARG A 24 -5.74 -17.37 -11.14
N ILE A 25 -5.97 -17.61 -9.85
CA ILE A 25 -5.26 -16.92 -8.74
C ILE A 25 -3.73 -16.97 -8.88
N GLN A 26 -3.18 -18.01 -9.52
CA GLN A 26 -1.75 -18.19 -9.78
C GLN A 26 -1.17 -17.26 -10.87
N SER A 27 -2.00 -16.43 -11.50
CA SER A 27 -1.58 -15.50 -12.57
C SER A 27 -1.47 -14.05 -12.11
N LEU A 28 -1.40 -13.78 -10.79
CA LEU A 28 -1.15 -12.44 -10.28
C LEU A 28 0.25 -11.97 -10.68
N ALA A 29 0.31 -10.98 -11.55
CA ALA A 29 1.55 -10.32 -11.97
C ALA A 29 1.43 -8.81 -11.79
N PHE A 30 2.57 -8.12 -11.67
CA PHE A 30 2.56 -6.67 -11.86
C PHE A 30 2.31 -6.37 -13.34
N THR A 31 1.57 -5.29 -13.61
CA THR A 31 1.31 -4.83 -14.98
C THR A 31 2.58 -4.42 -15.73
N SER A 32 3.63 -4.00 -15.01
CA SER A 32 4.97 -3.79 -15.55
C SER A 32 6.06 -3.87 -14.48
N ASP A 33 7.31 -4.06 -14.91
CA ASP A 33 8.48 -4.00 -14.02
C ASP A 33 8.66 -2.61 -13.39
N GLU A 34 8.22 -1.57 -14.08
CA GLU A 34 8.26 -0.19 -13.60
C GLU A 34 7.29 0.02 -12.43
N VAL A 35 6.05 -0.45 -12.55
CA VAL A 35 5.06 -0.43 -11.44
C VAL A 35 5.60 -1.21 -10.24
N LYS A 36 6.17 -2.40 -10.49
CA LYS A 36 6.78 -3.23 -9.45
C LYS A 36 7.90 -2.49 -8.72
N ALA A 37 8.83 -1.87 -9.46
CA ALA A 37 9.92 -1.10 -8.89
C ALA A 37 9.39 0.09 -8.06
N TYR A 38 8.35 0.76 -8.56
CA TYR A 38 7.73 1.90 -7.88
C TYR A 38 7.10 1.50 -6.54
N VAL A 39 6.32 0.41 -6.53
CA VAL A 39 5.72 -0.16 -5.32
C VAL A 39 6.81 -0.63 -4.34
N LEU A 40 7.84 -1.34 -4.81
CA LEU A 40 8.93 -1.81 -3.96
C LEU A 40 9.68 -0.68 -3.28
N HIS A 41 9.97 0.40 -4.01
CA HIS A 41 10.64 1.56 -3.46
C HIS A 41 9.81 2.23 -2.35
N PHE A 42 8.50 2.33 -2.53
CA PHE A 42 7.58 2.85 -1.53
C PHE A 42 7.52 1.97 -0.28
N ILE A 43 7.41 0.65 -0.44
CA ILE A 43 7.41 -0.30 0.69
C ILE A 43 8.74 -0.25 1.44
N ALA A 44 9.86 -0.11 0.74
CA ALA A 44 11.17 0.05 1.38
C ALA A 44 11.23 1.30 2.26
N LYS A 45 10.65 2.43 1.84
CA LYS A 45 10.53 3.64 2.67
C LYS A 45 9.71 3.38 3.94
N ILE A 46 8.57 2.69 3.81
CA ILE A 46 7.74 2.29 4.96
C ILE A 46 8.55 1.40 5.91
N LYS A 47 9.23 0.37 5.41
CA LYS A 47 10.02 -0.56 6.22
C LYS A 47 11.13 0.17 6.99
N THR A 48 11.82 1.11 6.36
CA THR A 48 12.84 1.94 7.02
C THR A 48 12.24 2.77 8.16
N LYS A 49 11.02 3.30 7.99
CA LYS A 49 10.34 4.12 9.00
C LYS A 49 9.83 3.32 10.20
N ILE A 50 9.26 2.14 9.98
CA ILE A 50 8.61 1.35 11.04
C ILE A 50 9.54 0.30 11.66
N GLY A 51 10.61 -0.09 10.96
CA GLY A 51 11.60 -1.05 11.45
C GLY A 51 11.15 -2.52 11.33
N SER A 52 11.41 -3.30 12.37
CA SER A 52 11.19 -4.75 12.44
C SER A 52 9.92 -5.10 13.25
N ASN A 53 9.64 -6.40 13.41
CA ASN A 53 8.48 -6.91 14.15
C ASN A 53 7.16 -6.28 13.69
N CYS A 54 6.97 -6.24 12.37
CA CYS A 54 5.90 -5.48 11.78
C CYS A 54 4.53 -6.12 12.05
N GLN A 55 3.53 -5.28 12.24
CA GLN A 55 2.12 -5.65 12.28
C GLN A 55 1.39 -4.81 11.24
N LEU A 56 0.40 -5.41 10.60
CA LEU A 56 -0.41 -4.78 9.56
C LEU A 56 -1.89 -5.06 9.83
N SER A 57 -2.71 -4.02 9.85
CA SER A 57 -4.16 -4.14 9.81
C SER A 57 -4.71 -3.35 8.63
N ALA A 58 -5.82 -3.83 8.04
CA ALA A 58 -6.55 -3.07 7.04
C ALA A 58 -8.06 -3.27 7.16
N PHE A 59 -8.81 -2.18 6.99
CA PHE A 59 -10.26 -2.18 7.06
C PHE A 59 -10.84 -1.41 5.88
N PRO A 60 -11.82 -1.99 5.16
CA PRO A 60 -12.58 -1.22 4.20
C PRO A 60 -13.36 -0.13 4.95
N GLN A 61 -13.36 1.09 4.41
CA GLN A 61 -14.10 2.22 4.93
C GLN A 61 -14.90 2.87 3.81
N ARG A 62 -16.14 3.26 4.12
CA ARG A 62 -16.96 4.08 3.23
C ARG A 62 -17.18 5.43 3.89
N VAL A 63 -16.75 6.52 3.24
CA VAL A 63 -16.92 7.89 3.72
C VAL A 63 -17.58 8.71 2.62
N PHE A 64 -18.77 9.25 2.88
CA PHE A 64 -19.46 10.20 1.97
C PHE A 64 -19.37 9.83 0.48
N THR A 65 -19.72 8.58 0.13
CA THR A 65 -19.65 7.95 -1.22
C THR A 65 -18.29 7.48 -1.73
N GLN A 66 -17.19 7.87 -1.09
CA GLN A 66 -15.85 7.38 -1.43
C GLN A 66 -15.57 6.04 -0.75
N SER A 67 -15.13 5.07 -1.53
CA SER A 67 -14.63 3.78 -1.07
C SER A 67 -13.13 3.88 -0.83
N SER A 68 -12.69 3.50 0.36
CA SER A 68 -11.27 3.45 0.69
C SER A 68 -10.93 2.28 1.61
N TRP A 69 -9.65 2.02 1.79
CA TRP A 69 -9.15 1.14 2.85
C TRP A 69 -8.25 1.94 3.78
N LYS A 70 -8.56 1.87 5.08
CA LYS A 70 -7.62 2.30 6.13
C LYS A 70 -6.62 1.17 6.33
N VAL A 71 -5.35 1.46 6.12
CA VAL A 71 -4.27 0.49 6.35
C VAL A 71 -3.33 1.09 7.39
N HIS A 72 -2.98 0.31 8.41
CA HIS A 72 -2.06 0.71 9.47
C HIS A 72 -0.93 -0.29 9.53
N ALA A 73 0.30 0.21 9.42
CA ALA A 73 1.50 -0.58 9.57
C ALA A 73 2.31 -0.02 10.75
N LYS A 74 2.71 -0.88 11.67
CA LYS A 74 3.55 -0.51 12.82
C LYS A 74 4.67 -1.51 13.02
N GLY A 75 5.74 -1.06 13.65
CA GLY A 75 6.90 -1.87 14.03
C GLY A 75 7.62 -1.23 15.21
N ASP A 76 8.80 -1.76 15.53
CA ASP A 76 9.59 -1.33 16.69
C ASP A 76 10.06 0.13 16.67
N LYS A 77 10.15 0.75 15.48
CA LYS A 77 10.58 2.15 15.31
C LYS A 77 9.44 3.15 15.12
N GLY A 78 8.20 2.67 15.06
CA GLY A 78 7.01 3.51 14.94
C GLY A 78 6.01 2.98 13.93
N GLU A 79 5.17 3.88 13.43
CA GLU A 79 4.00 3.53 12.64
C GLU A 79 3.76 4.45 11.46
N VAL A 80 2.94 3.97 10.52
CA VAL A 80 2.48 4.68 9.33
C VAL A 80 1.00 4.37 9.11
N HIS A 81 0.22 5.42 8.89
CA HIS A 81 -1.17 5.30 8.44
C HIS A 81 -1.25 5.55 6.93
N LEU A 82 -1.90 4.64 6.24
CA LEU A 82 -2.14 4.66 4.80
C LEU A 82 -3.65 4.74 4.55
N LEU A 83 -4.03 5.51 3.55
CA LEU A 83 -5.39 5.56 3.03
C LEU A 83 -5.37 5.17 1.56
N PHE A 84 -5.95 4.02 1.26
CA PHE A 84 -6.05 3.51 -0.10
C PHE A 84 -7.37 3.96 -0.70
N ASN A 85 -7.35 5.00 -1.52
CA ASN A 85 -8.53 5.57 -2.15
C ASN A 85 -8.84 4.83 -3.44
N ILE A 86 -10.09 4.37 -3.62
CA ILE A 86 -10.52 3.77 -4.88
C ILE A 86 -10.96 4.87 -5.84
N SER A 87 -10.14 5.16 -6.85
CA SER A 87 -10.32 6.30 -7.77
C SER A 87 -10.15 5.97 -9.25
N GLY A 88 -9.93 4.69 -9.60
CA GLY A 88 -9.81 4.26 -11.00
C GLY A 88 -8.42 4.49 -11.62
N ARG A 89 -7.41 4.83 -10.81
CA ARG A 89 -6.01 4.96 -11.21
C ARG A 89 -5.07 4.57 -10.07
N PHE A 90 -3.85 4.16 -10.41
CA PHE A 90 -2.78 3.94 -9.44
C PHE A 90 -1.86 5.16 -9.35
N GLN A 91 -1.69 5.70 -8.15
CA GLN A 91 -0.73 6.77 -7.85
C GLN A 91 -0.26 6.66 -6.39
N LEU A 92 1.06 6.73 -6.17
CA LEU A 92 1.65 6.78 -4.84
C LEU A 92 1.82 8.23 -4.35
N PRO A 93 1.81 8.47 -3.03
CA PRO A 93 2.02 9.81 -2.49
C PRO A 93 3.46 10.27 -2.71
N VAL A 94 3.62 11.56 -2.99
CA VAL A 94 4.92 12.23 -3.02
C VAL A 94 5.16 12.87 -1.67
N PHE A 95 6.21 12.45 -0.97
CA PHE A 95 6.59 12.96 0.34
C PHE A 95 8.10 12.84 0.56
N SER A 96 8.65 13.70 1.44
CA SER A 96 10.05 13.60 1.85
C SER A 96 10.21 12.62 3.01
N SER A 97 11.33 11.90 3.05
CA SER A 97 11.63 10.98 4.15
C SER A 97 11.85 11.70 5.49
N GLU A 98 12.14 13.00 5.44
CA GLU A 98 12.36 13.86 6.61
C GLU A 98 11.03 14.29 7.27
N ASN A 99 9.98 14.49 6.48
CA ASN A 99 8.68 14.95 6.95
C ASN A 99 7.58 13.95 6.58
N TRP A 100 7.34 12.98 7.46
CA TRP A 100 6.28 12.00 7.29
C TRP A 100 4.90 12.64 7.52
N PRO A 101 3.99 12.59 6.53
CA PRO A 101 2.61 13.00 6.74
C PRO A 101 1.93 12.12 7.79
N ALA A 102 0.97 12.68 8.53
CA ALA A 102 0.16 11.91 9.47
C ALA A 102 -0.58 10.74 8.79
N ARG A 103 -0.88 10.87 7.50
CA ARG A 103 -1.51 9.84 6.69
C ARG A 103 -1.05 9.95 5.23
N LEU A 104 -0.67 8.82 4.65
CA LEU A 104 -0.24 8.69 3.27
C LEU A 104 -1.41 8.24 2.38
N ASN A 105 -1.83 9.08 1.45
CA ASN A 105 -2.90 8.75 0.49
C ASN A 105 -2.32 8.03 -0.72
N VAL A 106 -2.83 6.84 -1.01
CA VAL A 106 -2.50 6.04 -2.18
C VAL A 106 -3.76 5.91 -3.02
N GLU A 107 -3.70 6.36 -4.26
CA GLU A 107 -4.79 6.19 -5.22
C GLU A 107 -4.67 4.81 -5.85
N LEU A 108 -5.77 4.08 -5.90
CA LEU A 108 -5.87 2.73 -6.44
C LEU A 108 -7.01 2.62 -7.45
N THR A 109 -6.85 1.71 -8.39
CA THR A 109 -7.84 1.46 -9.45
C THR A 109 -9.16 0.96 -8.89
N ASP A 110 -9.09 -0.10 -8.10
CA ASP A 110 -10.25 -0.83 -7.60
C ASP A 110 -9.92 -1.57 -6.28
N HIS A 111 -10.94 -2.20 -5.71
CA HIS A 111 -10.80 -2.97 -4.47
C HIS A 111 -9.90 -4.20 -4.62
N VAL A 112 -9.70 -4.69 -5.84
CA VAL A 112 -8.88 -5.87 -6.09
C VAL A 112 -7.40 -5.49 -6.04
N ASP A 113 -7.02 -4.37 -6.66
CA ASP A 113 -5.70 -3.76 -6.49
C ASP A 113 -5.42 -3.45 -5.01
N ALA A 114 -6.41 -2.94 -4.28
CA ALA A 114 -6.28 -2.67 -2.84
C ALA A 114 -5.99 -3.95 -2.03
N TYR A 115 -6.78 -4.99 -2.24
CA TYR A 115 -6.58 -6.27 -1.57
C TYR A 115 -5.18 -6.83 -1.83
N TRP A 116 -4.76 -6.90 -3.09
CA TRP A 116 -3.47 -7.49 -3.43
C TRP A 116 -2.29 -6.63 -2.98
N LEU A 117 -2.44 -5.29 -2.96
CA LEU A 117 -1.41 -4.42 -2.40
C LEU A 117 -1.26 -4.62 -0.88
N ILE A 118 -2.38 -4.82 -0.15
CA ILE A 118 -2.36 -5.17 1.28
C ILE A 118 -1.63 -6.50 1.50
N GLN A 119 -1.95 -7.54 0.72
CA GLN A 119 -1.27 -8.84 0.80
C GLN A 119 0.23 -8.71 0.48
N TYR A 120 0.57 -7.90 -0.53
CA TYR A 120 1.95 -7.66 -0.91
C TYR A 120 2.73 -6.91 0.18
N LEU A 121 2.11 -5.93 0.83
CA LEU A 121 2.67 -5.24 2.00
C LEU A 121 2.91 -6.22 3.16
N LEU A 122 1.93 -7.05 3.49
CA LEU A 122 2.03 -8.06 4.54
C LEU A 122 3.26 -8.96 4.32
N TRP A 123 3.39 -9.48 3.10
CA TRP A 123 4.51 -10.33 2.70
C TRP A 123 5.85 -9.58 2.74
N LYS A 124 5.94 -8.39 2.13
CA LYS A 124 7.20 -7.64 2.03
C LYS A 124 7.70 -7.07 3.34
N LEU A 125 6.81 -6.75 4.27
CA LEU A 125 7.19 -6.28 5.59
C LEU A 125 7.52 -7.43 6.56
N ALA A 126 7.25 -8.69 6.15
CA ALA A 126 7.20 -9.87 7.01
C ALA A 126 6.31 -9.60 8.25
N ALA A 127 5.16 -8.98 8.00
CA ALA A 127 4.29 -8.51 9.06
C ALA A 127 3.29 -9.59 9.50
N ILE A 128 2.93 -9.56 10.78
CA ILE A 128 1.81 -10.34 11.31
C ILE A 128 0.52 -9.58 11.02
N TRP A 129 -0.49 -10.28 10.52
CA TRP A 129 -1.81 -9.68 10.34
C TRP A 129 -2.46 -9.40 11.69
N GLU A 130 -2.72 -8.13 11.97
CA GLU A 130 -3.41 -7.69 13.17
C GLU A 130 -4.90 -7.62 12.87
N SER A 131 -5.60 -8.71 13.19
CA SER A 131 -7.06 -8.71 13.24
C SER A 131 -7.50 -8.09 14.56
N PRO A 132 -8.50 -7.19 14.59
CA PRO A 132 -9.10 -6.73 15.84
C PRO A 132 -9.63 -7.94 16.60
N ALA A 133 -9.32 -8.02 17.88
CA ALA A 133 -9.91 -9.01 18.78
C ALA A 133 -11.40 -8.74 19.00
N ASP A 134 -11.82 -7.48 18.81
CA ASP A 134 -13.20 -7.04 18.93
C ASP A 134 -13.54 -6.05 17.81
N LEU A 135 -14.56 -6.39 17.04
CA LEU A 135 -15.12 -5.52 15.99
C LEU A 135 -16.36 -4.78 16.47
N SER A 136 -16.85 -5.02 17.70
CA SER A 136 -18.03 -4.35 18.25
C SER A 136 -17.96 -2.83 18.07
N PRO A 137 -16.84 -2.14 18.38
CA PRO A 137 -16.69 -0.69 18.17
C PRO A 137 -16.94 -0.20 16.73
N VAL A 138 -16.79 -1.09 15.74
CA VAL A 138 -17.03 -0.79 14.32
C VAL A 138 -18.52 -0.86 13.96
N PHE A 139 -19.30 -1.66 14.70
CA PHE A 139 -20.71 -1.93 14.42
C PHE A 139 -21.69 -1.14 15.29
N TRP A 140 -21.23 -0.32 16.24
CA TRP A 140 -22.11 0.61 16.96
C TRP A 140 -22.50 1.78 16.05
N GLY A 141 -23.66 1.65 15.43
CA GLY A 141 -24.47 2.75 14.88
C GLY A 141 -25.59 3.11 15.84
#